data_AF-A0A1I1KEA3-F1
#
_entry.id   AF-A0A1I1KEA3-F1
#
_cell.length_a   1.000
_cell.length_b   1.000
_cell.length_c   1.000
_cell.angle_alpha   90.00
_cell.angle_beta   90.00
_cell.angle_gamma   90.00
#
_symmetry.space_group_name_H-M   'P 1'
#
loop_
_entity.id
_entity.type
_entity.pdbx_description
1 polymer ?
#
loop_
_entity_poly.entity_id
_entity_poly.type
_entity_poly.pdbx_seq_one_letter_code
_entity_poly.pdbx_strand_id
1 'polypeptide(L)'
;MSEFVIENGIVIDDIDSVVNGIRNITGKSLSDAETLKAFITKEKATKYYINKKCLAKMQPDRDSVYLWLDSGFVDHYGNTIMISLLNDSYGGYIGHYYGTMDVLANAIKSYYPRNSKDINRNLSSLKNKYQNKIAERDHRHIESEQEYLIMMSNGETAYSEIESLINGLDITFEELGEEHEVHAPESHNPEPSFQEIDMSLKEKEITMGLLFDTIDNMQNYINELLEELKKSNEDKTRLKELEQRNKALEQALVDIRCFNSETVAPETKEKETMAGHNLLGRRGKILVLGASALDEKTMTGIAKQYGFRKDDIDYMLDYDKVKSFAGRSNNLSKYAAIILGACPHKVQKLGDWSSIVEKCKSSENMPIAIDARSRVGELKVTKESFKNALLSLFKKLNEENVLADCVIA
;
A
#
# COMPACT_ATOMS: atom_id res chain seq x y z
N MET A 1 22.55 -12.96 23.44
CA MET A 1 22.81 -12.49 22.08
C MET A 1 23.39 -13.66 21.32
N SER A 2 22.63 -14.21 20.38
CA SER A 2 23.08 -15.30 19.52
C SER A 2 23.87 -14.70 18.36
N GLU A 3 25.17 -14.98 18.31
CA GLU A 3 26.00 -14.63 17.16
C GLU A 3 25.57 -15.46 15.95
N PHE A 4 25.31 -14.79 14.83
CA PHE A 4 24.90 -15.41 13.59
C PHE A 4 25.96 -15.19 12.51
N VAL A 5 26.65 -16.29 12.17
CA VAL A 5 27.77 -16.26 11.22
C VAL A 5 27.24 -16.39 9.80
N ILE A 6 27.45 -15.35 8.99
CA ILE A 6 27.12 -15.35 7.56
C ILE A 6 28.18 -16.14 6.79
N GLU A 7 29.45 -15.78 6.97
CA GLU A 7 30.62 -16.47 6.45
C GLU A 7 31.86 -16.15 7.31
N ASN A 8 33.00 -16.78 7.02
CA ASN A 8 34.23 -16.59 7.81
C ASN A 8 34.59 -15.10 7.93
N GLY A 9 34.58 -14.59 9.17
CA GLY A 9 34.89 -13.20 9.48
C GLY A 9 33.74 -12.22 9.27
N ILE A 10 32.51 -12.65 8.99
CA ILE A 10 31.32 -11.79 8.86
C ILE A 10 30.24 -12.31 9.81
N VAL A 11 29.97 -11.55 10.87
CA VAL A 11 29.10 -11.95 11.98
C VAL A 11 28.05 -10.90 12.26
N ILE A 12 26.80 -11.32 12.39
CA ILE A 12 25.72 -10.52 12.96
C ILE A 12 25.61 -10.87 14.45
N ASP A 13 26.01 -9.97 15.34
CA ASP A 13 26.12 -10.24 16.78
C ASP A 13 24.78 -10.17 17.53
N ASP A 14 23.75 -9.55 16.94
CA ASP A 14 22.37 -9.54 17.43
C ASP A 14 21.38 -9.77 16.29
N ILE A 15 21.26 -11.04 15.86
CA ILE A 15 20.40 -11.44 14.75
C ILE A 15 18.91 -11.22 15.05
N ASP A 16 18.49 -11.38 16.31
CA ASP A 16 17.10 -11.16 16.73
C ASP A 16 16.69 -9.70 16.52
N SER A 17 17.57 -8.77 16.89
CA SER A 17 17.34 -7.33 16.66
C SER A 17 17.22 -7.01 15.17
N VAL A 18 18.08 -7.59 14.33
CA VAL A 18 18.04 -7.41 12.87
C VAL A 18 16.74 -7.97 12.29
N VAL A 19 16.39 -9.21 12.61
CA VAL A 19 15.18 -9.89 12.08
C VAL A 19 13.92 -9.13 12.51
N ASN A 20 13.80 -8.77 13.80
CA ASN A 20 12.66 -8.00 14.29
C ASN A 20 12.59 -6.60 13.67
N GLY A 21 13.75 -5.98 13.46
CA GLY A 21 13.87 -4.71 12.77
C GLY A 21 13.35 -4.74 11.33
N ILE A 22 13.80 -5.74 10.56
CA ILE A 22 13.36 -5.94 9.18
C ILE A 22 11.86 -6.23 9.13
N ARG A 23 11.32 -7.08 10.01
CA ARG A 23 9.87 -7.32 10.14
C ARG A 23 9.10 -6.00 10.32
N ASN A 24 9.56 -5.14 11.23
CA ASN A 24 8.91 -3.86 11.49
C ASN A 24 8.99 -2.88 10.31
N ILE A 25 10.12 -2.84 9.59
CA ILE A 25 10.31 -1.94 8.44
C ILE A 25 9.54 -2.42 7.21
N THR A 26 9.39 -3.73 7.02
CA THR A 26 8.73 -4.30 5.83
C THR A 26 7.25 -4.57 6.01
N GLY A 27 6.79 -4.75 7.25
CA GLY A 27 5.45 -5.29 7.54
C GLY A 27 5.28 -6.76 7.14
N LYS A 28 6.35 -7.44 6.68
CA LYS A 28 6.33 -8.86 6.28
C LYS A 28 6.72 -9.75 7.46
N SER A 29 6.14 -10.95 7.50
CA SER A 29 6.57 -11.99 8.44
C SER A 29 7.86 -12.62 7.91
N LEU A 30 9.00 -12.29 8.54
CA LEU A 30 10.27 -13.00 8.36
C LEU A 30 10.33 -14.12 9.39
N SER A 31 10.28 -15.38 9.02
CA SER A 31 10.22 -16.52 9.94
C SER A 31 11.60 -16.99 10.39
N ASP A 32 12.62 -16.91 9.53
CA ASP A 32 13.95 -17.47 9.81
C ASP A 32 15.11 -16.52 9.41
N ALA A 33 16.15 -16.47 10.24
CA ALA A 33 17.39 -15.76 9.95
C ALA A 33 18.19 -16.45 8.83
N GLU A 34 18.01 -17.76 8.62
CA GLU A 34 18.64 -18.50 7.53
C GLU A 34 18.24 -17.97 6.15
N THR A 35 17.04 -17.40 6.00
CA THR A 35 16.62 -16.69 4.78
C THR A 35 17.60 -15.57 4.42
N LEU A 36 18.00 -14.77 5.40
CA LEU A 36 18.97 -13.67 5.20
C LEU A 36 20.31 -14.22 4.75
N LYS A 37 20.79 -15.27 5.41
CA LYS A 37 22.07 -15.90 5.08
C LYS A 37 22.05 -16.52 3.69
N ALA A 38 20.98 -17.23 3.34
CA ALA A 38 20.82 -17.81 2.02
C ALA A 38 20.88 -16.73 0.93
N PHE A 39 20.15 -15.62 1.11
CA PHE A 39 20.17 -14.51 0.16
C PHE A 39 21.55 -13.88 0.04
N ILE A 40 22.17 -13.52 1.17
CA ILE A 40 23.49 -12.88 1.19
C ILE A 40 24.58 -13.76 0.57
N THR A 41 24.51 -15.08 0.73
CA THR A 41 25.56 -15.99 0.27
C THR A 41 25.38 -16.47 -1.16
N LYS A 42 24.14 -16.61 -1.63
CA LYS A 42 23.84 -17.18 -2.95
C LYS A 42 23.59 -16.14 -4.03
N GLU A 43 23.01 -14.99 -3.69
CA GLU A 43 22.78 -13.92 -4.66
C GLU A 43 24.06 -13.11 -4.94
N LYS A 44 24.21 -12.65 -6.17
CA LYS A 44 25.39 -11.86 -6.58
C LYS A 44 25.33 -10.45 -6.01
N ALA A 45 26.50 -9.86 -5.73
CA ALA A 45 26.62 -8.46 -5.35
C ALA A 45 25.81 -8.05 -4.11
N THR A 46 25.78 -8.88 -3.07
CA THR A 46 25.09 -8.62 -1.79
C THR A 46 25.97 -7.93 -0.75
N LYS A 47 27.28 -7.80 -1.02
CA LYS A 47 28.28 -7.32 -0.05
C LYS A 47 28.95 -6.04 -0.55
N TYR A 48 28.82 -4.96 0.22
CA TYR A 48 29.35 -3.65 -0.11
C TYR A 48 30.26 -3.13 1.01
N TYR A 49 31.56 -3.01 0.74
CA TYR A 49 32.55 -2.48 1.67
C TYR A 49 32.56 -0.95 1.56
N ILE A 50 32.30 -0.26 2.66
CA ILE A 50 32.03 1.17 2.73
C ILE A 50 33.10 1.87 3.56
N ASN A 51 33.68 2.95 3.02
CA ASN A 51 34.63 3.79 3.76
C ASN A 51 33.96 4.98 4.48
N LYS A 52 34.75 5.82 5.16
CA LYS A 52 34.30 7.02 5.90
C LYS A 52 33.62 8.10 5.05
N LYS A 53 33.68 7.97 3.72
CA LYS A 53 33.05 8.86 2.74
C LYS A 53 31.85 8.20 2.05
N CYS A 54 31.36 7.07 2.56
CA CYS A 54 30.29 6.27 1.94
C CYS A 54 30.63 5.76 0.54
N LEU A 55 31.92 5.68 0.18
CA LEU A 55 32.34 5.08 -1.08
C LEU A 55 32.28 3.56 -0.95
N ALA A 56 31.57 2.92 -1.88
CA ALA A 56 31.32 1.50 -1.85
C ALA A 56 32.19 0.70 -2.84
N LYS A 57 32.76 -0.40 -2.37
CA LYS A 57 33.55 -1.36 -3.13
C LYS A 57 33.02 -2.78 -2.92
N MET A 58 33.37 -3.69 -3.83
CA MET A 58 32.97 -5.11 -3.76
C MET A 58 33.98 -5.99 -3.03
N GLN A 59 35.16 -5.43 -2.73
CA GLN A 59 36.23 -6.09 -2.01
C GLN A 59 36.72 -5.15 -0.92
N PRO A 60 37.13 -5.68 0.24
CA PRO A 60 37.64 -4.87 1.33
C PRO A 60 39.00 -4.26 0.93
N ASP A 61 39.27 -3.09 1.46
CA ASP A 61 40.57 -2.44 1.41
C ASP A 61 40.94 -1.83 2.76
N ARG A 62 42.11 -1.19 2.84
CA ARG A 62 42.60 -0.55 4.07
C ARG A 62 41.71 0.58 4.59
N ASP A 63 40.88 1.17 3.73
CA ASP A 63 40.02 2.29 4.07
C ASP A 63 38.58 1.86 4.38
N SER A 64 38.27 0.57 4.23
CA SER A 64 36.95 -0.01 4.46
C SER A 64 36.65 -0.06 5.96
N VAL A 65 35.59 0.64 6.35
CA VAL A 65 35.17 0.78 7.76
C VAL A 65 33.95 -0.07 8.05
N TYR A 66 32.99 -0.08 7.13
CA TYR A 66 31.75 -0.82 7.27
C TYR A 66 31.62 -1.85 6.17
N LEU A 67 30.87 -2.91 6.45
CA LEU A 67 30.35 -3.83 5.45
C LEU A 67 28.83 -3.73 5.49
N TRP A 68 28.22 -3.35 4.38
CA TRP A 68 26.79 -3.39 4.19
C TRP A 68 26.40 -4.66 3.45
N LEU A 69 25.54 -5.45 4.09
CA LEU A 69 24.96 -6.67 3.53
C LEU A 69 23.53 -6.37 3.06
N ASP A 70 23.24 -6.74 1.83
CA ASP A 70 21.88 -6.70 1.27
C ASP A 70 21.04 -7.80 1.91
N SER A 71 20.03 -7.41 2.68
CA SER A 71 19.14 -8.37 3.36
C SER A 71 18.20 -9.11 2.40
N GLY A 72 18.07 -8.62 1.15
CA GLY A 72 17.06 -9.08 0.21
C GLY A 72 15.68 -8.46 0.43
N PHE A 73 15.46 -7.76 1.54
CA PHE A 73 14.18 -7.11 1.85
C PHE A 73 14.19 -5.62 1.52
N VAL A 74 13.01 -5.07 1.22
CA VAL A 74 12.78 -3.65 0.94
C VAL A 74 11.78 -3.06 1.93
N ASP A 75 11.90 -1.77 2.19
CA ASP A 75 10.89 -1.02 2.94
C ASP A 75 9.59 -0.84 2.13
N HIS A 76 8.59 -0.21 2.75
CA HIS A 76 7.30 0.09 2.12
C HIS A 76 7.38 0.99 0.87
N TYR A 77 8.53 1.62 0.61
CA TYR A 77 8.79 2.47 -0.54
C TYR A 77 9.67 1.78 -1.60
N GLY A 78 10.01 0.50 -1.39
CA GLY A 78 10.88 -0.26 -2.29
C GLY A 78 12.38 0.01 -2.10
N ASN A 79 12.79 0.66 -1.01
CA ASN A 79 14.21 0.87 -0.72
C ASN A 79 14.79 -0.36 -0.02
N THR A 80 15.90 -0.89 -0.55
CA THR A 80 16.61 -2.02 0.07
C THR A 80 17.03 -1.74 1.50
N ILE A 81 16.74 -2.70 2.38
CA ILE A 81 17.22 -2.74 3.74
C ILE A 81 18.59 -3.42 3.77
N MET A 82 19.56 -2.70 4.31
CA MET A 82 20.94 -3.15 4.44
C MET A 82 21.25 -3.44 5.92
N ILE A 83 22.11 -4.41 6.17
CA ILE A 83 22.68 -4.71 7.49
C ILE A 83 24.12 -4.19 7.51
N SER A 84 24.43 -3.28 8.42
CA SER A 84 25.73 -2.63 8.55
C SER A 84 26.55 -3.26 9.68
N LEU A 85 27.71 -3.79 9.30
CA LEU A 85 28.72 -4.36 10.18
C LEU A 85 29.93 -3.44 10.25
N LEU A 86 30.66 -3.44 11.36
CA LEU A 86 31.88 -2.66 11.58
C LEU A 86 33.11 -3.57 11.49
N ASN A 87 34.18 -3.07 10.87
CA ASN A 87 35.46 -3.77 10.83
C ASN A 87 36.04 -3.98 12.24
N ASP A 88 36.39 -5.23 12.60
CA ASP A 88 36.83 -5.65 13.93
C ASP A 88 38.34 -5.48 14.20
N SER A 89 39.07 -4.80 13.31
CA SER A 89 40.54 -4.63 13.33
C SER A 89 41.37 -5.88 13.04
N TYR A 90 40.78 -7.09 13.10
CA TYR A 90 41.42 -8.36 12.72
C TYR A 90 41.08 -8.76 11.28
N GLY A 91 40.37 -7.91 10.56
CA GLY A 91 39.95 -8.12 9.18
C GLY A 91 38.56 -8.73 9.03
N GLY A 92 37.87 -8.99 10.14
CA GLY A 92 36.47 -9.37 10.18
C GLY A 92 35.54 -8.17 10.28
N TYR A 93 34.24 -8.44 10.21
CA TYR A 93 33.15 -7.48 10.28
C TYR A 93 32.07 -8.01 11.21
N ILE A 94 31.73 -7.22 12.23
CA ILE A 94 30.77 -7.58 13.27
C ILE A 94 29.79 -6.43 13.51
N GLY A 95 28.50 -6.73 13.67
CA GLY A 95 27.49 -5.76 14.08
C GLY A 95 26.07 -6.19 13.73
N HIS A 96 25.10 -5.35 14.05
CA HIS A 96 23.68 -5.64 13.87
C HIS A 96 22.87 -4.39 13.52
N TYR A 97 23.53 -3.31 13.08
CA TYR A 97 22.79 -2.11 12.65
C TYR A 97 22.10 -2.38 11.32
N TYR A 98 20.91 -1.84 11.11
CA TYR A 98 20.18 -2.05 9.86
C TYR A 98 19.38 -0.80 9.46
N GLY A 99 18.98 -0.75 8.20
CA GLY A 99 18.13 0.31 7.66
C GLY A 99 18.34 0.48 6.17
N THR A 100 17.62 1.43 5.57
CA THR A 100 17.87 1.79 4.17
C THR A 100 19.25 2.41 4.00
N MET A 101 19.77 2.42 2.78
CA MET A 101 21.05 3.06 2.48
C MET A 101 21.10 4.54 2.94
N ASP A 102 19.98 5.26 2.90
CA ASP A 102 19.89 6.65 3.38
C ASP A 102 20.02 6.73 4.89
N VAL A 103 19.35 5.85 5.64
CA VAL A 103 19.44 5.80 7.11
C VAL A 103 20.90 5.53 7.52
N LEU A 104 21.53 4.53 6.91
CA LEU A 104 22.92 4.18 7.23
C LEU A 104 23.90 5.28 6.79
N ALA A 105 23.70 5.90 5.63
CA ALA A 105 24.54 7.02 5.19
C ALA A 105 24.39 8.26 6.08
N ASN A 106 23.18 8.55 6.57
CA ASN A 106 22.94 9.61 7.54
C ASN A 106 23.62 9.33 8.89
N ALA A 107 23.67 8.07 9.32
CA ALA A 107 24.48 7.68 10.48
C ALA A 107 25.97 7.96 10.22
N ILE A 108 26.54 7.52 9.08
CA ILE A 108 27.92 7.82 8.69
C ILE A 108 28.18 9.33 8.69
N LYS A 109 27.26 10.13 8.14
CA LYS A 109 27.35 11.60 8.10
C LYS A 109 27.38 12.22 9.50
N SER A 110 26.65 11.66 10.44
CA SER A 110 26.65 12.11 11.85
C SER A 110 28.00 11.88 12.51
N TYR A 111 28.68 10.76 12.19
CA TYR A 111 30.05 10.48 12.66
C TYR A 111 31.15 11.23 11.89
N TYR A 112 30.94 11.50 10.59
CA TYR A 112 31.90 12.16 9.70
C TYR A 112 31.31 13.40 9.00
N PRO A 113 30.94 14.45 9.74
CA PRO A 113 30.21 15.60 9.17
C PRO A 113 31.02 16.34 8.09
N ARG A 114 32.35 16.36 8.19
CA ARG A 114 33.25 16.97 7.18
C ARG A 114 33.15 16.28 5.81
N ASN A 115 32.73 15.01 5.76
CA ASN A 115 32.59 14.24 4.53
C ASN A 115 31.18 14.35 3.92
N SER A 116 30.26 15.15 4.47
CA SER A 116 28.84 15.14 4.04
C SER A 116 28.63 15.28 2.53
N LYS A 117 29.42 16.12 1.84
CA LYS A 117 29.31 16.30 0.38
C LYS A 117 29.73 15.03 -0.37
N ASP A 118 30.85 14.43 0.03
CA ASP A 118 31.34 13.19 -0.55
C ASP A 118 30.36 12.04 -0.28
N ILE A 119 29.80 11.96 0.94
CA ILE A 119 28.82 10.94 1.35
C ILE A 119 27.59 10.98 0.45
N ASN A 120 26.97 12.15 0.27
CA ASN A 120 25.78 12.28 -0.58
C ASN A 120 26.06 11.86 -2.02
N ARG A 121 27.17 12.33 -2.60
CA ARG A 121 27.57 11.98 -3.97
C ARG A 121 27.81 10.48 -4.13
N ASN A 122 28.54 9.89 -3.19
CA ASN A 122 28.90 8.47 -3.23
C ASN A 122 27.68 7.58 -2.97
N LEU A 123 26.74 8.00 -2.11
CA LEU A 123 25.47 7.32 -1.89
C LEU A 123 24.63 7.27 -3.18
N SER A 124 24.47 8.39 -3.88
CA SER A 124 23.76 8.40 -5.17
C SER A 124 24.43 7.46 -6.19
N SER A 125 25.76 7.46 -6.25
CA SER A 125 26.51 6.55 -7.13
C SER A 125 26.35 5.08 -6.72
N LEU A 126 26.35 4.78 -5.42
CA LEU A 126 26.09 3.45 -4.87
C LEU A 126 24.70 2.96 -5.26
N LYS A 127 23.65 3.76 -5.07
CA LYS A 127 22.27 3.41 -5.43
C LYS A 127 22.16 3.04 -6.92
N ASN A 128 22.72 3.85 -7.81
CA ASN A 128 22.71 3.56 -9.23
C ASN A 128 23.48 2.27 -9.57
N LYS A 129 24.66 2.09 -8.97
CA LYS A 129 25.48 0.88 -9.17
C LYS A 129 24.78 -0.37 -8.62
N TYR A 130 24.08 -0.24 -7.50
CA TYR A 130 23.27 -1.28 -6.89
C TYR A 130 22.14 -1.71 -7.84
N GLN A 131 21.33 -0.77 -8.32
CA GLN A 131 20.21 -1.06 -9.23
C GLN A 131 20.67 -1.80 -10.49
N ASN A 132 21.79 -1.37 -11.09
CA ASN A 132 22.36 -2.05 -12.25
C ASN A 132 22.84 -3.48 -11.93
N LYS A 133 23.40 -3.70 -10.74
CA LYS A 133 23.92 -5.02 -10.33
C LYS A 133 22.83 -6.01 -10.00
N ILE A 134 21.73 -5.55 -9.42
CA ILE A 134 20.62 -6.44 -9.05
C ILE A 134 19.75 -6.80 -10.25
N ALA A 135 19.81 -6.04 -11.36
CA ALA A 135 19.05 -6.33 -12.56
C ALA A 135 19.38 -7.69 -13.20
N GLU A 136 20.58 -8.21 -12.95
CA GLU A 136 21.09 -9.50 -13.43
C GLU A 136 20.91 -10.65 -12.43
N ARG A 137 20.27 -10.40 -11.28
CA ARG A 137 19.99 -11.45 -10.29
C ARG A 137 18.75 -12.24 -10.67
N ASP A 138 18.72 -13.50 -10.22
CA ASP A 138 17.51 -14.32 -10.26
C ASP A 138 16.46 -13.73 -9.32
N HIS A 139 16.87 -13.31 -8.11
CA HIS A 139 16.03 -12.56 -7.17
C HIS A 139 16.58 -11.17 -6.92
N ARG A 140 15.84 -10.16 -7.39
CA ARG A 140 16.15 -8.77 -7.04
C ARG A 140 15.96 -8.54 -5.55
N HIS A 141 14.82 -8.96 -5.04
CA HIS A 141 14.39 -8.89 -3.65
C HIS A 141 13.54 -10.12 -3.29
N ILE A 142 13.39 -10.37 -1.99
CA ILE A 142 12.52 -11.41 -1.45
C ILE A 142 11.11 -10.83 -1.32
N GLU A 143 10.23 -11.22 -2.25
CA GLU A 143 8.83 -10.82 -2.19
C GLU A 143 8.03 -11.69 -1.21
N SER A 144 8.24 -13.00 -1.27
CA SER A 144 7.71 -13.99 -0.36
C SER A 144 8.84 -14.86 0.17
N GLU A 145 9.01 -14.92 1.50
CA GLU A 145 10.04 -15.76 2.13
C GLU A 145 9.81 -17.24 1.81
N GLN A 146 8.56 -17.69 1.81
CA GLN A 146 8.21 -19.09 1.57
C GLN A 146 8.57 -19.52 0.15
N GLU A 147 8.24 -18.69 -0.85
CA GLU A 147 8.59 -18.95 -2.25
C GLU A 147 10.10 -18.97 -2.44
N TYR A 148 10.81 -18.02 -1.82
CA TYR A 148 12.25 -17.96 -1.87
C TYR A 148 12.87 -19.24 -1.30
N LEU A 149 12.48 -19.66 -0.09
CA LEU A 149 13.01 -20.87 0.55
C LEU A 149 12.70 -22.15 -0.27
N ILE A 150 11.49 -22.31 -0.79
CA ILE A 150 11.11 -23.46 -1.64
C ILE A 150 12.00 -23.52 -2.88
N MET A 151 12.23 -22.37 -3.54
CA MET A 151 13.09 -22.33 -4.72
C MET A 151 14.54 -22.67 -4.37
N MET A 152 15.02 -22.18 -3.23
CA MET A 152 16.37 -22.49 -2.76
C MET A 152 16.55 -23.98 -2.43
N SER A 153 15.52 -24.65 -1.91
CA SER A 153 15.54 -26.09 -1.65
C SER A 153 15.52 -26.91 -2.95
N ASN A 154 14.70 -26.52 -3.92
CA ASN A 154 14.60 -27.22 -5.21
C ASN A 154 15.83 -27.04 -6.09
N GLY A 155 16.55 -25.92 -5.95
CA GLY A 155 17.80 -25.67 -6.67
C GLY A 155 19.02 -26.46 -6.16
N GLU A 156 18.98 -26.97 -4.92
CA GLU A 156 20.07 -27.75 -4.31
C GLU A 156 19.90 -29.27 -4.47
N THR A 157 18.69 -29.76 -4.68
CA THR A 157 18.44 -31.18 -4.94
C THR A 157 18.27 -31.44 -6.43
N ALA A 158 19.35 -31.88 -7.09
CA ALA A 158 19.23 -32.54 -8.39
C ALA A 158 18.51 -33.91 -8.29
N TYR A 159 18.20 -34.39 -7.10
CA TYR A 159 17.31 -35.51 -6.79
C TYR A 159 16.84 -35.33 -5.34
N SER A 160 15.55 -35.14 -5.11
CA SER A 160 15.00 -35.14 -3.76
C SER A 160 14.72 -36.58 -3.34
N GLU A 161 15.09 -37.00 -2.12
CA GLU A 161 14.72 -38.31 -1.57
C GLU A 161 13.20 -38.52 -1.58
N ILE A 162 12.42 -37.45 -1.59
CA ILE A 162 10.97 -37.47 -1.77
C ILE A 162 10.60 -37.93 -3.19
N GLU A 163 11.35 -37.53 -4.21
CA GLU A 163 11.15 -37.98 -5.59
C GLU A 163 11.45 -39.48 -5.74
N SER A 164 12.46 -40.01 -5.04
CA SER A 164 12.71 -41.46 -5.00
C SER A 164 11.65 -42.22 -4.18
N LEU A 165 11.12 -41.62 -3.12
CA LEU A 165 10.00 -42.15 -2.34
C LEU A 165 8.70 -42.16 -3.15
N ILE A 166 8.41 -41.09 -3.91
CA ILE A 166 7.24 -40.99 -4.79
C ILE A 166 7.36 -41.96 -5.95
N ASN A 167 8.54 -42.07 -6.58
CA ASN A 167 8.78 -43.05 -7.64
C ASN A 167 8.80 -44.50 -7.12
N GLY A 168 9.00 -44.71 -5.81
CA GLY A 168 8.85 -46.00 -5.14
C GLY A 168 7.41 -46.31 -4.70
N LEU A 169 6.52 -45.32 -4.73
CA LEU A 169 5.08 -45.53 -4.62
C LEU A 169 4.58 -45.85 -6.04
N ASP A 170 4.29 -47.13 -6.27
CA ASP A 170 3.81 -47.68 -7.54
C ASP A 170 2.38 -47.19 -7.87
N ILE A 171 2.24 -45.87 -8.07
CA ILE A 171 0.99 -45.19 -8.40
C ILE A 171 0.91 -45.13 -9.91
N THR A 172 0.10 -46.02 -10.47
CA THR A 172 -0.23 -46.04 -11.89
C THR A 172 -1.39 -45.07 -12.14
N PHE A 173 -1.13 -44.03 -12.93
CA PHE A 173 -2.19 -43.21 -13.51
C PHE A 173 -2.56 -43.80 -14.87
N GLU A 174 -3.84 -44.13 -15.07
CA GLU A 174 -4.34 -44.64 -16.35
C GLU A 174 -4.24 -43.54 -17.42
N GLU A 175 -3.32 -43.71 -18.36
CA GLU A 175 -3.26 -42.96 -19.61
C GLU A 175 -4.45 -43.32 -20.49
N LEU A 176 -5.31 -42.34 -20.76
CA LEU A 176 -6.31 -42.43 -21.82
C LEU A 176 -5.75 -41.82 -23.11
N GLY A 177 -5.13 -42.70 -23.91
CA GLY A 177 -5.28 -42.79 -25.38
C GLY A 177 -4.69 -41.68 -26.25
N GLU A 178 -3.54 -41.98 -26.86
CA GLU A 178 -2.97 -41.30 -28.03
C GLU A 178 -3.77 -41.59 -29.32
N GLU A 179 -3.78 -40.65 -30.28
CA GLU A 179 -3.64 -41.03 -31.69
C GLU A 179 -2.97 -39.93 -32.55
N HIS A 180 -1.76 -40.29 -32.98
CA HIS A 180 -0.77 -39.87 -33.98
C HIS A 180 -0.71 -38.54 -34.77
N GLU A 181 0.58 -38.24 -35.04
CA GLU A 181 1.28 -37.13 -35.69
C GLU A 181 1.02 -36.92 -37.20
N VAL A 182 1.14 -35.65 -37.65
CA VAL A 182 1.76 -35.30 -38.95
C VAL A 182 2.62 -34.03 -38.78
N HIS A 183 3.88 -34.11 -39.22
CA HIS A 183 4.92 -33.06 -39.14
C HIS A 183 4.70 -31.84 -40.07
N ALA A 184 4.87 -30.64 -39.48
CA ALA A 184 5.48 -29.37 -39.95
C ALA A 184 5.02 -28.70 -41.29
N PRO A 185 4.79 -27.37 -41.32
CA PRO A 185 5.89 -26.41 -41.20
C PRO A 185 5.62 -25.21 -40.28
N GLU A 186 6.73 -24.54 -39.93
CA GLU A 186 6.86 -23.30 -39.17
C GLU A 186 5.68 -22.34 -39.31
N SER A 187 4.95 -22.12 -38.22
CA SER A 187 4.09 -20.95 -38.07
C SER A 187 4.10 -20.51 -36.61
N HIS A 188 4.33 -19.21 -36.43
CA HIS A 188 4.25 -18.50 -35.15
C HIS A 188 3.08 -18.96 -34.30
N ASN A 189 3.34 -19.26 -33.02
CA ASN A 189 2.33 -19.35 -31.96
C ASN A 189 3.03 -19.39 -30.58
N PRO A 190 2.31 -19.05 -29.49
CA PRO A 190 2.27 -17.70 -28.92
C PRO A 190 3.10 -17.63 -27.62
N GLU A 191 3.20 -16.43 -27.04
CA GLU A 191 3.72 -16.23 -25.69
C GLU A 191 3.21 -17.30 -24.70
N PRO A 192 4.05 -17.83 -23.80
CA PRO A 192 3.59 -18.75 -22.77
C PRO A 192 2.51 -18.07 -21.94
N SER A 193 1.31 -18.67 -21.93
CA SER A 193 0.16 -18.18 -21.18
C SER A 193 0.54 -18.02 -19.71
N PHE A 194 0.59 -16.78 -19.25
CA PHE A 194 0.49 -16.47 -17.84
C PHE A 194 -0.76 -17.17 -17.32
N GLN A 195 -0.62 -17.98 -16.28
CA GLN A 195 -1.79 -18.34 -15.48
C GLN A 195 -2.33 -17.03 -14.92
N GLU A 196 -3.40 -16.52 -15.53
CA GLU A 196 -4.14 -15.38 -15.00
C GLU A 196 -4.55 -15.76 -13.59
N ILE A 197 -3.94 -15.12 -12.60
CA ILE A 197 -4.53 -15.03 -11.28
C ILE A 197 -5.88 -14.35 -11.52
N ASP A 198 -6.96 -15.14 -11.54
CA ASP A 198 -8.30 -14.59 -11.65
C ASP A 198 -8.65 -13.92 -10.32
N MET A 199 -8.06 -12.73 -10.11
CA MET A 199 -8.51 -11.80 -9.10
C MET A 199 -10.00 -11.57 -9.34
N SER A 200 -10.78 -11.69 -8.28
CA SER A 200 -12.21 -11.42 -8.36
C SER A 200 -12.43 -10.01 -8.90
N LEU A 201 -13.55 -9.80 -9.59
CA LEU A 201 -13.89 -8.50 -10.19
C LEU A 201 -13.79 -7.34 -9.19
N LYS A 202 -14.08 -7.62 -7.91
CA LYS A 202 -13.95 -6.68 -6.80
C LYS A 202 -12.50 -6.35 -6.43
N GLU A 203 -11.58 -7.31 -6.48
CA GLU A 203 -10.16 -7.08 -6.25
C GLU A 203 -9.53 -6.31 -7.42
N LYS A 204 -9.95 -6.61 -8.66
CA LYS A 204 -9.58 -5.83 -9.85
C LYS A 204 -10.05 -4.37 -9.73
N GLU A 205 -11.29 -4.14 -9.29
CA GLU A 205 -11.82 -2.78 -9.04
C GLU A 205 -11.09 -2.04 -7.93
N ILE A 206 -10.77 -2.71 -6.82
CA ILE A 206 -10.03 -2.11 -5.69
C ILE A 206 -8.60 -1.77 -6.12
N THR A 207 -7.93 -2.68 -6.82
CA THR A 207 -6.56 -2.48 -7.33
C THR A 207 -6.52 -1.35 -8.33
N MET A 208 -7.49 -1.28 -9.24
CA MET A 208 -7.61 -0.18 -10.20
C MET A 208 -7.88 1.16 -9.52
N GLY A 209 -8.74 1.19 -8.49
CA GLY A 209 -8.98 2.38 -7.68
C GLY A 209 -7.72 2.88 -6.97
N LEU A 210 -6.95 1.98 -6.37
CA LEU A 210 -5.66 2.26 -5.73
C LEU A 210 -4.63 2.86 -6.69
N LEU A 211 -4.56 2.30 -7.89
CA LEU A 211 -3.67 2.79 -8.94
C LEU A 211 -4.08 4.20 -9.40
N PHE A 212 -5.38 4.46 -9.60
CA PHE A 212 -5.85 5.79 -9.97
C PHE A 212 -5.61 6.83 -8.85
N ASP A 213 -5.79 6.47 -7.58
CA ASP A 213 -5.52 7.37 -6.46
C ASP A 213 -4.01 7.70 -6.36
N THR A 214 -3.15 6.71 -6.61
CA THR A 214 -1.69 6.90 -6.65
C THR A 214 -1.29 7.85 -7.77
N ILE A 215 -1.88 7.65 -8.96
CA ILE A 215 -1.66 8.52 -10.12
C ILE A 215 -2.15 9.95 -9.84
N ASP A 216 -3.34 10.13 -9.26
CA ASP A 216 -3.89 11.45 -8.93
C ASP A 216 -2.99 12.19 -7.90
N ASN A 217 -2.44 11.48 -6.91
CA ASN A 217 -1.49 12.05 -5.96
C ASN A 217 -0.17 12.47 -6.63
N MET A 218 0.35 11.65 -7.56
CA MET A 218 1.53 12.01 -8.33
C MET A 218 1.30 13.24 -9.21
N GLN A 219 0.13 13.36 -9.83
CA GLN A 219 -0.22 14.54 -10.63
C GLN A 219 -0.29 15.82 -9.79
N ASN A 220 -0.87 15.75 -8.58
CA ASN A 220 -0.90 16.89 -7.68
C ASN A 220 0.51 17.35 -7.29
N TYR A 221 1.41 16.40 -7.01
CA TYR A 221 2.81 16.71 -6.67
C TYR A 221 3.56 17.32 -7.86
N ILE A 222 3.36 16.80 -9.07
CA ILE A 222 3.94 17.38 -10.28
C ILE A 222 3.45 18.82 -10.49
N ASN A 223 2.16 19.08 -10.29
CA ASN A 223 1.58 20.41 -10.40
C ASN A 223 2.14 21.38 -9.35
N GLU A 224 2.34 20.92 -8.11
CA GLU A 224 3.00 21.70 -7.05
C GLU A 224 4.44 22.07 -7.43
N LEU A 225 5.22 21.11 -7.93
CA LEU A 225 6.59 21.35 -8.40
C LEU A 225 6.64 22.34 -9.58
N LEU A 226 5.70 22.24 -10.53
CA LEU A 226 5.61 23.20 -11.63
C LEU A 226 5.32 24.62 -11.13
N GLU A 227 4.44 24.77 -10.15
CA GLU A 227 4.13 26.07 -9.53
C GLU A 227 5.32 26.65 -8.75
N GLU A 228 6.12 25.81 -8.09
CA GLU A 228 7.38 26.25 -7.48
C GLU A 228 8.41 26.69 -8.52
N LEU A 229 8.56 25.95 -9.62
CA LEU A 229 9.45 26.31 -10.72
C LEU A 229 9.03 27.60 -11.43
N LYS A 230 7.72 27.85 -11.58
CA LYS A 230 7.19 29.14 -12.08
C LYS A 230 7.66 30.32 -11.25
N LYS A 231 7.75 30.16 -9.92
CA LYS A 231 8.21 31.21 -8.99
C LYS A 231 9.71 31.44 -9.09
N SER A 232 10.49 30.43 -9.48
CA SER A 232 11.96 30.50 -9.57
C SER A 232 12.48 31.28 -10.78
N ASN A 233 11.64 31.59 -11.78
CA ASN A 233 11.94 32.43 -12.96
C ASN A 233 13.11 31.96 -13.86
N GLU A 234 13.69 30.77 -13.61
CA GLU A 234 14.74 30.16 -14.44
C GLU A 234 14.12 29.28 -15.55
N ASP A 235 14.61 29.42 -16.79
CA ASP A 235 14.25 28.63 -17.97
C ASP A 235 12.75 28.50 -18.31
N LYS A 236 12.11 29.63 -18.61
CA LYS A 236 10.71 29.72 -19.09
C LYS A 236 10.36 28.81 -20.27
N THR A 237 11.34 28.51 -21.14
CA THR A 237 11.14 27.64 -22.31
C THR A 237 10.98 26.18 -21.89
N ARG A 238 11.87 25.69 -21.02
CA ARG A 238 11.83 24.32 -20.49
C ARG A 238 10.60 24.09 -19.60
N LEU A 239 10.19 25.11 -18.86
CA LEU A 239 8.97 25.07 -18.05
C LEU A 239 7.72 24.90 -18.92
N LYS A 240 7.62 25.63 -20.04
CA LYS A 240 6.52 25.46 -21.01
C LYS A 240 6.48 24.07 -21.64
N GLU A 241 7.63 23.49 -21.97
CA GLU A 241 7.72 22.12 -22.50
C GLU A 241 7.24 21.09 -21.48
N LEU A 242 7.64 21.24 -20.20
CA LEU A 242 7.18 20.36 -19.11
C LEU A 242 5.69 20.49 -18.85
N GLU A 243 5.14 21.71 -18.88
CA GLU A 243 3.70 21.96 -18.77
C GLU A 243 2.91 21.29 -19.91
N GLN A 244 3.39 21.41 -21.15
CA GLN A 244 2.76 20.75 -22.29
C GLN A 244 2.81 19.22 -22.18
N ARG A 245 3.94 18.68 -21.75
CA ARG A 245 4.10 17.22 -21.55
C ARG A 245 3.20 16.71 -20.43
N ASN A 246 3.08 17.44 -19.33
CA ASN A 246 2.17 17.09 -18.24
C ASN A 246 0.71 17.15 -18.68
N LYS A 247 0.32 18.17 -19.44
CA LYS A 247 -1.04 18.24 -20.01
C LYS A 247 -1.36 17.05 -20.93
N ALA A 248 -0.39 16.58 -21.72
CA ALA A 248 -0.56 15.40 -22.55
C ALA A 248 -0.70 14.11 -21.72
N LEU A 249 0.04 14.01 -20.60
CA LEU A 249 -0.09 12.90 -19.66
C LEU A 249 -1.44 12.93 -18.92
N GLU A 250 -1.89 14.09 -18.46
CA GLU A 250 -3.22 14.27 -17.87
C GLU A 250 -4.32 13.82 -18.85
N GLN A 251 -4.21 14.20 -20.12
CA GLN A 251 -5.16 13.77 -21.14
C GLN A 251 -5.12 12.24 -21.35
N ALA A 252 -3.93 11.65 -21.46
CA ALA A 252 -3.79 10.19 -21.58
C ALA A 252 -4.38 9.45 -20.38
N LEU A 253 -4.28 9.99 -19.17
CA LEU A 253 -4.88 9.43 -17.96
C LEU A 253 -6.41 9.52 -17.97
N VAL A 254 -6.96 10.64 -18.46
CA VAL A 254 -8.41 10.77 -18.70
C VAL A 254 -8.87 9.75 -19.73
N ASP A 255 -8.11 9.59 -20.82
CA ASP A 255 -8.42 8.64 -21.89
C ASP A 255 -8.38 7.19 -21.37
N ILE A 256 -7.42 6.83 -20.52
CA ILE A 256 -7.36 5.51 -19.85
C ILE A 256 -8.57 5.32 -18.92
N ARG A 257 -8.95 6.34 -18.16
CA ARG A 257 -10.13 6.30 -17.27
C ARG A 257 -11.42 6.12 -18.08
N CYS A 258 -11.51 6.72 -19.27
CA CYS A 258 -12.63 6.53 -20.20
C CYS A 258 -12.58 5.16 -20.89
N PHE A 259 -11.40 4.68 -21.30
CA PHE A 259 -11.24 3.38 -21.96
C PHE A 259 -11.61 2.23 -21.03
N ASN A 260 -11.23 2.30 -19.74
CA ASN A 260 -11.67 1.32 -18.74
C ASN A 260 -13.18 1.38 -18.43
N SER A 261 -13.86 2.46 -18.81
CA SER A 261 -15.33 2.53 -18.77
C SER A 261 -15.99 2.00 -20.05
N GLU A 262 -15.25 1.91 -21.17
CA GLU A 262 -15.71 1.38 -22.46
C GLU A 262 -15.40 -0.12 -22.65
N THR A 263 -14.33 -0.65 -22.05
CA THR A 263 -14.06 -2.10 -22.00
C THR A 263 -15.02 -2.84 -21.07
N VAL A 264 -15.71 -2.11 -20.19
CA VAL A 264 -16.97 -2.52 -19.58
C VAL A 264 -18.12 -2.06 -20.50
N ALA A 265 -18.10 -2.50 -21.75
CA ALA A 265 -19.29 -2.40 -22.59
C ALA A 265 -20.38 -3.26 -21.91
N PRO A 266 -21.61 -2.74 -21.77
CA PRO A 266 -22.62 -3.36 -20.93
C PRO A 266 -23.09 -4.65 -21.59
N GLU A 267 -22.63 -5.79 -21.08
CA GLU A 267 -23.50 -6.95 -21.07
C GLU A 267 -24.77 -6.51 -20.36
N THR A 268 -25.88 -6.64 -21.08
CA THR A 268 -27.24 -6.32 -20.65
C THR A 268 -27.52 -6.88 -19.25
N LYS A 269 -27.29 -6.06 -18.24
CA LYS A 269 -27.93 -6.16 -16.93
C LYS A 269 -28.62 -4.84 -16.69
N GLU A 270 -29.91 -4.97 -16.47
CA GLU A 270 -30.84 -3.90 -16.17
C GLU A 270 -30.21 -2.92 -15.17
N LYS A 271 -30.40 -1.61 -15.38
CA LYS A 271 -30.06 -0.60 -14.40
C LYS A 271 -30.87 -0.86 -13.12
N GLU A 272 -30.37 -1.67 -12.22
CA GLU A 272 -30.74 -1.60 -10.81
C GLU A 272 -30.09 -0.33 -10.25
N THR A 273 -30.70 0.81 -10.53
CA THR A 273 -30.46 2.01 -9.73
C THR A 273 -30.77 1.67 -8.28
N MET A 274 -29.75 1.57 -7.43
CA MET A 274 -29.93 1.46 -5.97
C MET A 274 -30.95 2.52 -5.53
N ALA A 275 -32.02 2.10 -4.85
CA ALA A 275 -33.13 2.97 -4.49
C ALA A 275 -32.95 3.54 -3.07
N GLY A 276 -31.78 4.12 -2.77
CA GLY A 276 -31.43 4.61 -1.42
C GLY A 276 -32.47 5.56 -0.81
N HIS A 277 -33.08 6.42 -1.62
CA HIS A 277 -34.20 7.29 -1.20
C HIS A 277 -35.35 6.52 -0.55
N ASN A 278 -35.71 5.35 -1.09
CA ASN A 278 -36.84 4.56 -0.62
C ASN A 278 -36.58 3.92 0.75
N LEU A 279 -35.31 3.75 1.14
CA LEU A 279 -34.90 3.15 2.41
C LEU A 279 -35.00 4.12 3.60
N LEU A 280 -35.20 5.42 3.36
CA LEU A 280 -35.26 6.44 4.42
C LEU A 280 -36.65 6.56 5.09
N GLY A 281 -37.68 5.88 4.56
CA GLY A 281 -39.03 5.85 5.13
C GLY A 281 -39.74 7.20 5.24
N ARG A 282 -40.79 7.29 6.08
CA ARG A 282 -41.60 8.52 6.29
C ARG A 282 -40.87 9.64 7.07
N ARG A 283 -39.72 9.32 7.67
CA ARG A 283 -38.90 10.20 8.49
C ARG A 283 -37.45 9.81 8.24
N GLY A 284 -36.86 10.29 7.17
CA GLY A 284 -36.20 11.58 7.33
C GLY A 284 -34.72 11.42 7.04
N LYS A 285 -34.13 12.55 6.73
CA LYS A 285 -32.89 12.69 5.97
C LYS A 285 -31.68 12.00 6.62
N ILE A 286 -30.57 11.97 5.89
CA ILE A 286 -29.24 11.66 6.39
C ILE A 286 -28.60 12.98 6.82
N LEU A 287 -28.00 13.02 8.01
CA LEU A 287 -27.23 14.16 8.48
C LEU A 287 -25.73 13.87 8.38
N VAL A 288 -24.96 14.74 7.73
CA VAL A 288 -23.50 14.67 7.72
C VAL A 288 -22.95 15.71 8.70
N LEU A 289 -22.27 15.25 9.75
CA LEU A 289 -21.70 16.10 10.81
C LEU A 289 -20.18 16.05 10.79
N GLY A 290 -19.54 17.22 10.89
CA GLY A 290 -18.11 17.33 11.14
C GLY A 290 -17.33 17.93 9.99
N ALA A 291 -16.09 18.32 10.28
CA ALA A 291 -15.23 18.96 9.30
C ALA A 291 -14.97 18.01 8.11
N SER A 292 -15.17 18.53 6.91
CA SER A 292 -15.03 17.80 5.65
C SER A 292 -14.03 18.50 4.75
N ALA A 293 -13.23 17.70 4.02
CA ALA A 293 -12.39 18.19 2.93
C ALA A 293 -13.17 18.32 1.61
N LEU A 294 -14.47 17.99 1.60
CA LEU A 294 -15.33 18.00 0.43
C LEU A 294 -16.35 19.13 0.49
N ASP A 295 -16.66 19.70 -0.68
CA ASP A 295 -17.79 20.60 -0.83
C ASP A 295 -19.13 19.82 -0.89
N GLU A 296 -20.24 20.50 -0.57
CA GLU A 296 -21.58 19.91 -0.59
C GLU A 296 -21.97 19.38 -1.98
N LYS A 297 -21.47 20.02 -3.04
CA LYS A 297 -21.75 19.65 -4.42
C LYS A 297 -21.15 18.28 -4.76
N THR A 298 -19.90 18.05 -4.37
CA THR A 298 -19.22 16.76 -4.56
C THR A 298 -19.88 15.67 -3.73
N MET A 299 -20.20 15.94 -2.46
CA MET A 299 -20.89 14.95 -1.62
C MET A 299 -22.28 14.60 -2.17
N THR A 300 -23.04 15.58 -2.66
CA THR A 300 -24.34 15.32 -3.30
C THR A 300 -24.18 14.52 -4.59
N GLY A 301 -23.12 14.77 -5.36
CA GLY A 301 -22.80 13.98 -6.55
C GLY A 301 -22.51 12.51 -6.22
N ILE A 302 -21.75 12.25 -5.16
CA ILE A 302 -21.47 10.90 -4.67
C ILE A 302 -22.76 10.24 -4.17
N ALA A 303 -23.56 10.93 -3.35
CA ALA A 303 -24.80 10.39 -2.78
C ALA A 303 -25.81 9.93 -3.84
N LYS A 304 -25.90 10.63 -4.96
CA LYS A 304 -26.75 10.24 -6.10
C LYS A 304 -26.39 8.87 -6.67
N GLN A 305 -25.12 8.47 -6.62
CA GLN A 305 -24.66 7.15 -7.09
C GLN A 305 -25.24 6.01 -6.23
N TYR A 306 -25.62 6.32 -4.98
CA TYR A 306 -26.25 5.39 -4.04
C TYR A 306 -27.78 5.55 -3.96
N GLY A 307 -28.37 6.34 -4.86
CA GLY A 307 -29.83 6.53 -4.94
C GLY A 307 -30.40 7.56 -3.99
N PHE A 308 -29.56 8.35 -3.31
CA PHE A 308 -30.03 9.45 -2.44
C PHE A 308 -30.18 10.74 -3.24
N ARG A 309 -31.31 11.42 -3.05
CA ARG A 309 -31.62 12.72 -3.65
C ARG A 309 -30.94 13.84 -2.86
N LYS A 310 -30.83 15.02 -3.48
CA LYS A 310 -30.26 16.20 -2.82
C LYS A 310 -30.99 16.55 -1.53
N ASP A 311 -32.31 16.39 -1.52
CA ASP A 311 -33.15 16.74 -0.36
C ASP A 311 -33.11 15.69 0.75
N ASP A 312 -32.49 14.53 0.49
CA ASP A 312 -32.34 13.44 1.45
C ASP A 312 -31.16 13.64 2.40
N ILE A 313 -30.30 14.65 2.16
CA ILE A 313 -29.07 14.85 2.94
C ILE A 313 -28.98 16.30 3.41
N ASP A 314 -28.81 16.48 4.72
CA ASP A 314 -28.45 17.75 5.32
C ASP A 314 -26.95 17.73 5.66
N TYR A 315 -26.20 18.74 5.19
CA TYR A 315 -24.78 18.89 5.48
C TYR A 315 -24.55 19.92 6.57
N MET A 316 -23.81 19.56 7.61
CA MET A 316 -23.38 20.48 8.67
C MET A 316 -21.89 20.32 8.92
N LEU A 317 -21.13 20.94 8.02
CA LEU A 317 -19.67 20.83 7.91
C LEU A 317 -18.94 21.94 8.68
N ASP A 318 -19.68 22.95 9.13
CA ASP A 318 -19.16 24.13 9.80
C ASP A 318 -19.00 23.89 11.31
N TYR A 319 -17.79 24.14 11.80
CA TYR A 319 -17.33 23.88 13.16
C TYR A 319 -18.23 24.55 14.22
N ASP A 320 -18.68 25.78 13.98
CA ASP A 320 -19.50 26.55 14.93
C ASP A 320 -20.97 26.11 14.93
N LYS A 321 -21.48 25.64 13.79
CA LYS A 321 -22.86 25.14 13.66
C LYS A 321 -23.04 23.81 14.38
N VAL A 322 -22.04 22.91 14.30
CA VAL A 322 -22.02 21.61 15.00
C VAL A 322 -22.12 21.79 16.52
N LYS A 323 -21.43 22.80 17.08
CA LYS A 323 -21.42 23.11 18.53
C LYS A 323 -22.80 23.54 19.05
N SER A 324 -23.58 24.26 18.25
CA SER A 324 -24.94 24.73 18.59
C SER A 324 -26.03 23.67 18.40
N PHE A 325 -25.78 22.69 17.53
CA PHE A 325 -26.76 21.69 17.13
C PHE A 325 -26.80 20.50 18.08
N ALA A 326 -25.63 20.01 18.52
CA ALA A 326 -25.52 18.86 19.39
C ALA A 326 -26.12 19.05 20.80
N GLY A 327 -26.32 20.31 21.24
CA GLY A 327 -27.01 20.64 22.48
C GLY A 327 -28.55 20.50 22.43
N ARG A 328 -29.14 20.16 21.27
CA ARG A 328 -30.60 20.00 21.09
C ARG A 328 -30.93 18.55 20.69
N SER A 329 -31.03 17.68 21.68
CA SER A 329 -31.22 16.22 21.49
C SER A 329 -32.52 15.85 20.75
N ASN A 330 -33.58 16.65 20.90
CA ASN A 330 -34.86 16.45 20.19
C ASN A 330 -34.79 16.64 18.67
N ASN A 331 -33.72 17.21 18.12
CA ASN A 331 -33.60 17.46 16.68
C ASN A 331 -32.92 16.32 15.91
N LEU A 332 -32.37 15.31 16.60
CA LEU A 332 -31.64 14.19 15.98
C LEU A 332 -32.58 13.04 15.58
N SER A 333 -33.70 12.86 16.29
CA SER A 333 -34.72 11.84 16.02
C SER A 333 -35.55 12.06 14.75
N LYS A 334 -35.31 13.17 14.02
CA LYS A 334 -35.93 13.45 12.71
C LYS A 334 -35.12 12.91 11.52
N TYR A 335 -33.88 12.49 11.77
CA TYR A 335 -33.01 11.89 10.76
C TYR A 335 -33.13 10.37 10.84
N ALA A 336 -33.02 9.67 9.71
CA ALA A 336 -32.90 8.22 9.71
C ALA A 336 -31.46 7.81 10.07
N ALA A 337 -30.48 8.64 9.70
CA ALA A 337 -29.07 8.32 9.87
C ALA A 337 -28.16 9.52 10.02
N ILE A 338 -26.99 9.31 10.63
CA ILE A 338 -25.95 10.31 10.84
C ILE A 338 -24.61 9.74 10.40
N ILE A 339 -23.92 10.48 9.52
CA ILE A 339 -22.53 10.24 9.15
C ILE A 339 -21.66 11.20 9.97
N LEU A 340 -20.73 10.64 10.76
CA LEU A 340 -19.91 11.37 11.73
C LEU A 340 -18.47 11.49 11.22
N GLY A 341 -18.03 12.73 10.96
CA GLY A 341 -16.63 13.10 10.72
C GLY A 341 -15.99 13.76 11.94
N ALA A 342 -14.81 14.38 11.75
CA ALA A 342 -14.10 15.13 12.80
C ALA A 342 -15.03 16.15 13.49
N CYS A 343 -15.32 15.92 14.78
CA CYS A 343 -16.17 16.81 15.58
C CYS A 343 -15.37 17.47 16.72
N PRO A 344 -15.72 18.70 17.14
CA PRO A 344 -15.02 19.38 18.24
C PRO A 344 -15.05 18.57 19.54
N HIS A 345 -13.91 18.50 20.25
CA HIS A 345 -13.79 17.78 21.54
C HIS A 345 -14.57 18.42 22.71
N LYS A 346 -15.12 19.63 22.57
CA LYS A 346 -15.93 20.31 23.60
C LYS A 346 -17.26 20.76 23.04
N VAL A 347 -18.27 19.92 23.23
CA VAL A 347 -19.65 20.20 22.83
C VAL A 347 -20.43 20.61 24.07
N GLN A 348 -21.03 21.79 24.07
CA GLN A 348 -21.81 22.28 25.21
C GLN A 348 -23.14 21.50 25.33
N LYS A 349 -23.53 21.16 26.57
CA LYS A 349 -24.77 20.43 26.94
C LYS A 349 -24.81 18.94 26.55
N LEU A 350 -23.69 18.23 26.68
CA LEU A 350 -23.63 16.78 26.40
C LEU A 350 -24.14 15.88 27.54
N GLY A 351 -24.42 16.43 28.73
CA GLY A 351 -24.76 15.63 29.91
C GLY A 351 -23.55 14.83 30.36
N ASP A 352 -23.74 13.54 30.62
CA ASP A 352 -22.72 12.63 31.16
C ASP A 352 -21.87 11.91 30.09
N TRP A 353 -22.02 12.25 28.81
CA TRP A 353 -21.35 11.56 27.70
C TRP A 353 -20.02 12.21 27.30
N SER A 354 -19.03 11.42 26.90
CA SER A 354 -17.68 11.91 26.56
C SER A 354 -17.56 12.46 25.13
N SER A 355 -18.49 12.09 24.23
CA SER A 355 -18.56 12.63 22.86
C SER A 355 -19.95 12.50 22.22
N ILE A 356 -20.23 13.30 21.17
CA ILE A 356 -21.47 13.18 20.38
C ILE A 356 -21.57 11.78 19.76
N VAL A 357 -20.43 11.22 19.34
CA VAL A 357 -20.32 9.89 18.75
C VAL A 357 -20.80 8.82 19.72
N GLU A 358 -20.37 8.90 20.99
CA GLU A 358 -20.75 7.96 22.04
C GLU A 358 -22.23 8.07 22.41
N LYS A 359 -22.76 9.30 22.50
CA LYS A 359 -24.18 9.55 22.72
C LYS A 359 -25.04 9.00 21.58
N CYS A 360 -24.58 9.12 20.34
CA CYS A 360 -25.31 8.61 19.17
C CYS A 360 -25.37 7.08 19.13
N LYS A 361 -24.35 6.38 19.65
CA LYS A 361 -24.27 4.91 19.61
C LYS A 361 -24.93 4.20 20.80
N SER A 362 -25.16 4.90 21.91
CA SER A 362 -25.56 4.28 23.19
C SER A 362 -27.00 4.55 23.62
N SER A 363 -27.81 5.22 22.78
CA SER A 363 -29.18 5.65 23.13
C SER A 363 -30.23 4.87 22.33
N GLU A 364 -31.21 4.26 23.00
CA GLU A 364 -32.22 3.32 22.46
C GLU A 364 -33.26 3.94 21.49
N ASN A 365 -33.12 5.20 21.06
CA ASN A 365 -34.06 5.93 20.19
C ASN A 365 -33.36 6.91 19.24
N MET A 366 -32.13 6.58 18.82
CA MET A 366 -31.24 7.47 18.07
C MET A 366 -31.01 6.91 16.65
N PRO A 367 -30.89 7.77 15.62
CA PRO A 367 -30.62 7.34 14.24
C PRO A 367 -29.34 6.52 14.09
N ILE A 368 -29.28 5.70 13.03
CA ILE A 368 -28.09 4.92 12.67
C ILE A 368 -26.89 5.85 12.54
N ALA A 369 -25.88 5.66 13.40
CA ALA A 369 -24.67 6.45 13.41
C ALA A 369 -23.49 5.68 12.79
N ILE A 370 -22.85 6.28 11.78
CA ILE A 370 -21.71 5.70 11.06
C ILE A 370 -20.53 6.67 11.07
N ASP A 371 -19.37 6.19 11.49
CA ASP A 371 -18.14 7.00 11.50
C ASP A 371 -17.56 7.03 10.07
N ALA A 372 -17.35 8.23 9.53
CA ALA A 372 -16.52 8.45 8.36
C ALA A 372 -15.05 8.49 8.79
N ARG A 373 -14.36 7.36 8.66
CA ARG A 373 -12.94 7.21 8.99
C ARG A 373 -12.09 7.12 7.73
N SER A 374 -10.94 7.80 7.74
CA SER A 374 -9.91 7.64 6.72
C SER A 374 -9.30 6.24 6.79
N ARG A 375 -8.52 5.83 5.77
CA ARG A 375 -7.78 4.55 5.78
C ARG A 375 -6.79 4.41 6.94
N VAL A 376 -6.36 5.52 7.54
CA VAL A 376 -5.48 5.57 8.73
C VAL A 376 -6.28 5.50 10.04
N GLY A 377 -7.61 5.40 9.97
CA GLY A 377 -8.51 5.29 11.13
C GLY A 377 -8.94 6.63 11.75
N GLU A 378 -8.44 7.75 11.23
CA GLU A 378 -8.81 9.10 11.68
C GLU A 378 -10.24 9.45 11.28
N LEU A 379 -11.03 10.03 12.20
CA LEU A 379 -12.36 10.56 11.92
C LEU A 379 -12.25 11.79 11.00
N LYS A 380 -12.54 11.64 9.71
CA LYS A 380 -12.44 12.72 8.70
C LYS A 380 -13.29 12.38 7.49
N VAL A 381 -14.11 13.32 7.03
CA VAL A 381 -14.90 13.15 5.80
C VAL A 381 -14.02 13.47 4.58
N THR A 382 -13.63 12.41 3.89
CA THR A 382 -12.89 12.36 2.60
C THR A 382 -13.78 11.68 1.54
N LYS A 383 -13.42 11.74 0.25
CA LYS A 383 -14.24 11.12 -0.82
C LYS A 383 -14.51 9.64 -0.54
N GLU A 384 -13.48 8.92 -0.13
CA GLU A 384 -13.55 7.49 0.12
C GLU A 384 -14.28 7.14 1.42
N SER A 385 -13.96 7.81 2.52
CA SER A 385 -14.64 7.56 3.80
C SER A 385 -16.14 7.89 3.72
N PHE A 386 -16.53 8.88 2.91
CA PHE A 386 -17.92 9.21 2.64
C PHE A 386 -18.62 8.12 1.80
N LYS A 387 -17.98 7.60 0.74
CA LYS A 387 -18.50 6.46 -0.05
C LYS A 387 -18.70 5.22 0.83
N ASN A 388 -17.70 4.88 1.64
CA ASN A 388 -17.75 3.73 2.54
C ASN A 388 -18.83 3.89 3.61
N ALA A 389 -19.00 5.11 4.14
CA ALA A 389 -20.07 5.41 5.08
C ALA A 389 -21.46 5.27 4.45
N LEU A 390 -21.67 5.76 3.22
CA LEU A 390 -22.93 5.61 2.49
C LEU A 390 -23.25 4.15 2.15
N LEU A 391 -22.25 3.37 1.75
CA LEU A 391 -22.43 1.95 1.47
C LEU A 391 -22.81 1.17 2.74
N SER A 392 -22.12 1.45 3.85
CA SER A 392 -22.42 0.86 5.15
C SER A 392 -23.82 1.26 5.63
N LEU A 393 -24.22 2.51 5.36
CA LEU A 393 -25.53 3.01 5.69
C LEU A 393 -26.63 2.30 4.91
N PHE A 394 -26.44 2.18 3.60
CA PHE A 394 -27.38 1.51 2.72
C PHE A 394 -27.63 0.07 3.20
N LYS A 395 -26.59 -0.67 3.56
CA LYS A 395 -26.71 -2.03 4.11
C LYS A 395 -27.52 -2.07 5.40
N LYS A 396 -27.20 -1.21 6.36
CA LYS A 396 -27.91 -1.17 7.66
C LYS A 396 -29.38 -0.79 7.50
N LEU A 397 -29.68 0.21 6.67
CA LEU A 397 -31.07 0.59 6.39
C LEU A 397 -31.84 -0.53 5.68
N ASN A 398 -31.16 -1.30 4.82
CA ASN A 398 -31.78 -2.44 4.16
C ASN A 398 -32.06 -3.58 5.17
N GLU A 399 -31.12 -3.88 6.06
CA GLU A 399 -31.27 -4.86 7.14
C GLU A 399 -32.42 -4.49 8.09
N GLU A 400 -32.53 -3.22 8.51
CA GLU A 400 -33.61 -2.74 9.38
C GLU A 400 -35.00 -2.81 8.71
N ASN A 401 -35.10 -2.50 7.42
CA ASN A 401 -36.37 -2.61 6.69
C ASN A 401 -36.80 -4.07 6.51
N VAL A 402 -35.88 -5.00 6.25
CA VAL A 402 -36.17 -6.45 6.15
C VAL A 402 -36.64 -7.01 7.51
N LEU A 403 -36.04 -6.56 8.61
CA LEU A 403 -36.46 -6.92 9.97
C LEU A 403 -37.85 -6.35 10.33
N ALA A 404 -38.16 -5.13 9.90
CA ALA A 404 -39.47 -4.51 10.13
C ALA A 404 -40.61 -5.22 9.37
N ASP A 405 -40.36 -5.68 8.15
CA ASP A 405 -41.35 -6.42 7.35
C ASP A 405 -41.61 -7.84 7.88
N CYS A 406 -40.62 -8.48 8.53
CA CYS A 406 -40.77 -9.80 9.16
C CYS A 406 -41.57 -9.78 10.47
N VAL A 407 -41.78 -8.62 11.09
CA VAL A 407 -42.53 -8.49 12.35
C VAL A 407 -44.02 -8.17 12.11
N ILE A 408 -44.40 -7.87 10.86
CA ILE A 408 -45.78 -7.51 10.47
C ILE A 408 -46.49 -8.65 9.70
N ALA A 409 -45.77 -9.72 9.35
CA ALA A 409 -46.33 -10.97 8.81
C ALA A 409 -46.58 -11.98 9.94
#